data_AF-A0A2X1LCR4-F1
#
_entry.id   AF-A0A2X1LCR4-F1
#
_cell.length_a   1.000
_cell.length_b   1.000
_cell.length_c   1.000
_cell.angle_alpha   90.00
_cell.angle_beta   90.00
_cell.angle_gamma   90.00
#
_symmetry.space_group_name_H-M   'P 1'
#
loop_
_entity.id
_entity.type
_entity.pdbx_description
1 polymer ?
#
loop_
_entity_poly.entity_id
_entity_poly.type
_entity_poly.pdbx_seq_one_letter_code
_entity_poly.pdbx_strand_id
1 'polypeptide(L)'
;MILSLLILPRPKLLLGWQDFANEQEIDAGTDDSLAVSAKRLKQAIVKHEQSRNHPDATLTSKGFVQLSSATNSASETLAATPKAVKAAYDLG
;
A
#
# COMPACT_ATOMS: atom_id res chain seq x y z
N MET A 1 19.17 24.68 -41.47
CA MET A 1 20.16 23.65 -41.11
C MET A 1 20.11 23.48 -39.61
N ILE A 2 19.37 22.47 -39.14
CA ILE A 2 19.20 22.19 -37.71
C ILE A 2 20.31 21.21 -37.32
N LEU A 3 21.18 21.62 -36.41
CA LEU A 3 22.33 20.84 -35.95
C LEU A 3 21.79 19.62 -35.17
N SER A 4 21.80 18.45 -35.80
CA SER A 4 21.45 17.18 -35.14
C SER A 4 22.42 16.90 -34.00
N LEU A 5 21.92 16.99 -32.77
CA LEU A 5 22.65 16.67 -31.56
C LEU A 5 22.92 15.16 -31.53
N LEU A 6 24.17 14.76 -31.80
CA LEU A 6 24.63 13.38 -31.73
C LEU A 6 24.63 12.94 -30.26
N ILE A 7 23.68 12.08 -29.89
CA ILE A 7 23.62 11.48 -28.55
C ILE A 7 24.76 10.47 -28.45
N LEU A 8 25.86 10.86 -27.80
CA LEU A 8 26.97 9.96 -27.52
C LEU A 8 26.55 8.90 -26.47
N PRO A 9 26.93 7.63 -26.63
CA PRO A 9 26.74 6.61 -25.59
C PRO A 9 27.61 6.98 -24.38
N ARG A 10 27.00 7.07 -23.19
CA ARG A 10 27.71 7.49 -21.98
C ARG A 10 28.65 6.37 -21.48
N PRO A 11 29.95 6.66 -21.22
CA PRO A 11 30.89 5.67 -20.70
C PRO A 11 30.61 5.31 -19.22
N LYS A 12 30.68 4.01 -18.92
CA LYS A 12 30.40 3.33 -17.64
C LYS A 12 31.45 3.68 -16.59
N LEU A 13 31.14 4.62 -15.69
CA LEU A 13 31.86 4.74 -14.42
C LEU A 13 31.35 3.65 -13.46
N LEU A 14 32.26 3.07 -12.68
CA LEU A 14 32.00 1.94 -11.78
C LEU A 14 31.26 2.38 -10.49
N LEU A 15 30.23 3.22 -10.65
CA LEU A 15 29.20 3.49 -9.66
C LEU A 15 27.89 3.41 -10.44
N GLY A 16 27.12 2.36 -10.20
CA GLY A 16 26.22 1.72 -11.17
C GLY A 16 25.19 2.62 -11.87
N TRP A 17 24.77 2.16 -13.05
CA TRP A 17 23.62 2.70 -13.77
C TRP A 17 22.35 2.11 -13.15
N GLN A 18 21.67 2.87 -12.30
CA GLN A 18 20.35 2.48 -11.81
C GLN A 18 19.29 3.00 -12.78
N ASP A 19 18.45 2.10 -13.30
CA ASP A 19 17.30 2.48 -14.11
C ASP A 19 16.15 2.99 -13.22
N PHE A 20 15.35 3.93 -13.72
CA PHE A 20 14.22 4.51 -12.99
C PHE A 20 12.89 3.93 -13.47
N ALA A 21 12.08 3.39 -12.55
CA ALA A 21 10.79 2.79 -12.84
C ALA A 21 9.79 3.79 -13.39
N ASN A 22 9.10 3.46 -14.49
CA ASN A 22 7.99 4.23 -15.06
C ASN A 22 6.69 4.09 -14.26
N GLU A 23 5.62 4.83 -14.62
CA GLU A 23 4.36 4.79 -13.85
C GLU A 23 3.65 3.44 -13.94
N GLN A 24 3.70 2.76 -15.08
CA GLN A 24 3.12 1.44 -15.24
C GLN A 24 3.85 0.38 -14.40
N GLU A 25 5.19 0.45 -14.36
CA GLU A 25 6.03 -0.45 -13.56
C GLU A 25 5.78 -0.27 -12.06
N ILE A 26 5.58 0.97 -11.61
CA ILE A 26 5.26 1.29 -10.20
C ILE A 26 3.85 0.85 -9.83
N ASP A 27 2.87 1.07 -10.71
CA ASP A 27 1.48 0.67 -10.46
C ASP A 27 1.32 -0.86 -10.49
N ALA A 28 2.09 -1.56 -11.32
CA ALA A 28 2.07 -3.03 -11.42
C ALA A 28 2.91 -3.73 -10.35
N GLY A 29 3.96 -3.08 -9.83
CA GLY A 29 4.84 -3.64 -8.80
C GLY A 29 5.63 -4.86 -9.29
N THR A 30 6.15 -4.82 -10.52
CA THR A 30 6.69 -6.00 -11.20
C THR A 30 8.20 -6.24 -11.01
N ASP A 31 8.98 -5.22 -10.64
CA ASP A 31 10.45 -5.29 -10.55
C ASP A 31 11.00 -4.47 -9.37
N ASP A 32 11.74 -5.13 -8.48
CA ASP A 32 12.36 -4.54 -7.29
C ASP A 32 13.72 -3.86 -7.58
N SER A 33 14.29 -4.00 -8.78
CA SER A 33 15.62 -3.50 -9.14
C SER A 33 15.63 -2.03 -9.61
N LEU A 34 14.46 -1.47 -9.92
CA LEU A 34 14.29 -0.13 -10.47
C LEU A 34 14.14 0.93 -9.37
N ALA A 35 14.80 2.07 -9.53
CA ALA A 35 14.68 3.18 -8.59
C ALA A 35 13.37 3.97 -8.81
N VAL A 36 12.71 4.36 -7.72
CA VAL A 36 11.50 5.19 -7.75
C VAL A 36 11.83 6.64 -7.38
N SER A 37 11.35 7.61 -8.16
CA SER A 37 11.51 9.04 -7.83
C SER A 37 10.48 9.48 -6.78
N ALA A 38 10.83 10.47 -5.95
CA ALA A 38 9.93 11.02 -4.92
C ALA A 38 8.58 11.50 -5.50
N LYS A 39 8.59 12.06 -6.72
CA LYS A 39 7.37 12.47 -7.42
C LYS A 39 6.45 11.28 -7.70
N ARG A 40 7.01 10.19 -8.23
CA ARG A 40 6.25 8.96 -8.54
C ARG A 40 5.76 8.26 -7.28
N LEU A 41 6.56 8.23 -6.22
CA LEU A 41 6.13 7.74 -4.90
C LEU A 41 4.92 8.52 -4.38
N LYS A 42 4.98 9.86 -4.42
CA LYS A 42 3.85 10.71 -4.00
C LYS A 42 2.60 10.43 -4.84
N GLN A 43 2.73 10.30 -6.16
CA GLN A 43 1.60 9.97 -7.05
C GLN A 43 1.02 8.59 -6.72
N ALA A 44 1.86 7.58 -6.50
CA ALA A 44 1.43 6.23 -6.15
C ALA A 44 0.67 6.22 -4.81
N ILE A 45 1.09 6.99 -3.82
CA ILE A 45 0.38 7.13 -2.53
C ILE A 45 -0.99 7.78 -2.72
N VAL A 46 -1.08 8.86 -3.50
CA VAL A 46 -2.37 9.52 -3.78
C VAL A 46 -3.32 8.60 -4.56
N LYS A 47 -2.79 7.87 -5.55
CA LYS A 47 -3.57 6.84 -6.28
C LYS A 47 -4.02 5.73 -5.34
N HIS A 48 -3.13 5.26 -4.45
CA HIS A 48 -3.46 4.23 -3.46
C HIS A 48 -4.59 4.70 -2.56
N GLU A 49 -4.52 5.92 -2.02
CA GLU A 49 -5.57 6.52 -1.19
C GLU A 49 -6.93 6.56 -1.92
N GLN A 50 -6.95 6.96 -3.19
CA GLN A 50 -8.18 7.03 -4.01
C GLN A 50 -8.71 5.65 -4.43
N SER A 51 -7.83 4.67 -4.67
CA SER A 51 -8.19 3.32 -5.10
C SER A 51 -8.72 2.46 -3.96
N ARG A 52 -8.35 2.80 -2.73
CA ARG A 52 -8.65 2.06 -1.51
C ARG A 52 -10.03 2.50 -1.00
N ASN A 53 -11.08 2.17 -1.76
CA ASN A 53 -12.44 2.13 -1.23
C ASN A 53 -12.46 0.99 -0.20
N HIS A 54 -12.28 1.34 1.07
CA HIS A 54 -12.29 0.41 2.19
C HIS A 54 -13.65 0.37 2.85
N PRO A 55 -14.56 -0.49 2.38
CA PRO A 55 -15.74 -0.77 3.16
C PRO A 55 -15.35 -1.47 4.46
N ASP A 56 -16.25 -1.39 5.43
CA ASP A 56 -16.17 -2.20 6.63
C ASP A 56 -16.20 -3.69 6.27
N ALA A 57 -15.52 -4.49 7.09
CA ALA A 57 -15.56 -5.93 6.97
C ALA A 57 -16.97 -6.45 7.26
N THR A 58 -17.35 -7.48 6.53
CA THR A 58 -18.56 -8.27 6.81
C THR A 58 -18.16 -9.74 6.97
N LEU A 59 -19.11 -10.57 7.35
CA LEU A 59 -18.90 -12.02 7.43
C LEU A 59 -18.52 -12.64 6.07
N THR A 60 -18.91 -12.00 4.96
CA THR A 60 -18.73 -12.52 3.59
C THR A 60 -17.71 -11.72 2.77
N SER A 61 -17.25 -10.57 3.24
CA SER A 61 -16.34 -9.71 2.49
C SER A 61 -15.33 -9.04 3.42
N LYS A 62 -14.06 -9.07 3.00
CA LYS A 62 -12.97 -8.45 3.75
C LYS A 62 -13.11 -6.93 3.75
N GLY A 63 -12.69 -6.29 4.83
CA GLY A 63 -12.74 -4.83 5.01
C GLY A 63 -12.05 -4.40 6.30
N PHE A 64 -12.29 -3.18 6.77
CA PHE A 64 -11.81 -2.72 8.08
C PHE A 64 -12.77 -3.08 9.21
N VAL A 65 -12.23 -3.25 10.42
CA VAL A 65 -13.01 -3.55 11.61
C VAL A 65 -12.47 -2.72 12.77
N GLN A 66 -13.37 -2.15 13.57
CA GLN A 66 -13.00 -1.53 14.84
C GLN A 66 -13.10 -2.56 15.96
N LEU A 67 -12.20 -2.45 16.95
CA LEU A 67 -12.15 -3.36 18.08
C LEU A 67 -13.00 -2.85 19.25
N SER A 68 -13.66 -3.77 19.96
CA SER A 68 -14.38 -3.47 21.21
C SER A 68 -13.94 -4.38 22.34
N SER A 69 -13.89 -3.81 23.56
CA SER A 69 -13.67 -4.56 24.80
C SER A 69 -14.94 -4.70 25.66
N ALA A 70 -16.11 -4.35 25.14
CA ALA A 70 -17.39 -4.60 25.83
C ALA A 70 -17.70 -6.10 25.85
N THR A 71 -18.20 -6.61 26.97
CA THR A 71 -18.57 -8.03 27.16
C THR A 71 -20.04 -8.33 26.84
N ASN A 72 -20.87 -7.30 26.63
CA ASN A 72 -22.31 -7.39 26.37
C ASN A 72 -22.74 -6.60 25.11
N SER A 73 -21.82 -6.38 24.17
CA SER A 73 -22.11 -5.65 22.93
C SER A 73 -22.97 -6.49 21.98
N ALA A 74 -24.01 -5.88 21.41
CA ALA A 74 -24.82 -6.46 20.34
C ALA A 74 -24.35 -6.06 18.93
N SER A 75 -23.23 -5.34 18.81
CA SER A 75 -22.70 -4.91 17.51
C SER A 75 -22.17 -6.08 16.69
N GLU A 76 -22.58 -6.15 15.42
CA GLU A 76 -22.07 -7.10 14.42
C GLU A 76 -20.92 -6.53 13.58
N THR A 77 -20.60 -5.24 13.73
CA THR A 77 -19.57 -4.53 12.96
C THR A 77 -18.25 -4.36 13.70
N LEU A 78 -18.21 -4.69 14.99
CA LEU A 78 -17.03 -4.57 15.84
C LEU A 78 -16.47 -5.94 16.19
N ALA A 79 -15.15 -6.09 16.09
CA ALA A 79 -14.48 -7.32 16.52
C ALA A 79 -14.20 -7.32 18.03
N ALA A 80 -14.44 -8.46 18.68
CA ALA A 80 -14.14 -8.64 20.09
C ALA A 80 -12.62 -8.74 20.33
N THR A 81 -12.15 -8.05 21.38
CA THR A 81 -10.76 -8.18 21.85
C THR A 81 -10.57 -9.41 22.74
N PRO A 82 -9.35 -9.98 22.84
CA PRO A 82 -9.06 -11.08 23.78
C PRO A 82 -9.45 -10.74 25.23
N LYS A 83 -9.34 -9.46 25.62
CA LYS A 83 -9.79 -8.96 26.93
C LYS A 83 -11.29 -9.16 27.15
N ALA A 84 -12.13 -8.81 26.17
CA ALA A 84 -13.58 -9.00 26.26
C ALA A 84 -13.94 -10.48 26.31
N VAL A 85 -13.31 -11.30 25.47
CA VAL A 85 -13.56 -12.75 25.43
C VAL A 85 -13.22 -13.40 26.77
N LYS A 86 -12.03 -13.08 27.33
CA LYS A 86 -11.62 -13.55 28.66
C LYS A 86 -12.62 -13.11 29.73
N ALA A 87 -12.96 -11.83 29.79
CA ALA A 87 -13.85 -11.31 30.82
C ALA A 87 -15.27 -11.88 30.74
N ALA A 88 -15.80 -12.12 29.54
CA ALA A 88 -17.10 -12.79 29.36
C ALA A 88 -17.05 -14.26 29.80
N TYR A 89 -15.95 -14.97 29.52
CA TYR A 89 -15.76 -16.36 29.95
C TYR A 89 -15.62 -16.49 31.47
N ASP A 90 -14.86 -15.59 32.11
CA ASP A 90 -14.65 -15.60 33.57
C ASP A 90 -15.93 -15.25 34.38
N LEU A 91 -16.97 -14.70 33.74
CA LEU A 91 -18.25 -14.35 34.36
C LEU A 91 -19.26 -15.52 34.42
N GLY A 92 -19.00 -16.62 33.70
CA GLY A 92 -19.86 -17.82 33.63
C GLY A 92 -19.29 -18.99 34.41
#